data_AF-A0A1W1CSC5-F1
#
_entry.id   AF-A0A1W1CSC5-F1
#
_cell.length_a   1.000
_cell.length_b   1.000
_cell.length_c   1.000
_cell.angle_alpha   90.00
_cell.angle_beta   90.00
_cell.angle_gamma   90.00
#
_symmetry.space_group_name_H-M   'P 1'
#
loop_
_entity.id
_entity.type
_entity.pdbx_description
1 polymer ?
#
loop_
_entity_poly.entity_id
_entity_poly.type
_entity_poly.pdbx_seq_one_letter_code
_entity_poly.pdbx_strand_id
1 'polypeptide(L)' 'MKKLQACQVSKGHKSCSLCEFYFRCEIRDEYVKAVYNSMSKGDTGGFEF' A
#
# COMPACT_ATOMS: atom_id res chain seq x y z
N MET A 1 5.51 1.99 6.06
CA MET A 1 6.48 2.29 4.98
C MET A 1 7.61 1.27 4.83
N LYS A 2 8.41 0.98 5.87
CA LYS A 2 9.59 0.08 5.75
C LYS A 2 9.29 -1.33 5.20
N LYS A 3 8.14 -1.93 5.55
CA LYS A 3 7.73 -3.29 5.11
C LYS A 3 7.50 -3.39 3.60
N LEU A 4 6.79 -2.44 2.99
CA LEU A 4 6.54 -2.41 1.54
C LEU A 4 7.85 -2.25 0.76
N GLN A 5 8.70 -1.33 1.20
CA GLN A 5 9.95 -1.00 0.53
C GLN A 5 10.94 -2.17 0.60
N ALA A 6 11.03 -2.86 1.75
CA ALA A 6 11.81 -4.09 1.88
C ALA A 6 11.28 -5.20 0.96
N CYS A 7 9.96 -5.38 0.88
CA CYS A 7 9.34 -6.33 -0.04
C CYS A 7 9.72 -6.03 -1.50
N GLN A 8 9.58 -4.78 -1.93
CA GLN A 8 9.96 -4.31 -3.26
C GLN A 8 11.42 -4.60 -3.58
N VAL A 9 12.35 -4.26 -2.68
CA VAL A 9 13.79 -4.53 -2.85
C VAL A 9 14.07 -6.03 -2.95
N SER A 10 13.48 -6.85 -2.06
CA SER A 10 13.70 -8.31 -2.07
C SER A 10 13.22 -8.99 -3.35
N LYS A 11 12.17 -8.45 -3.99
CA LYS A 11 11.65 -8.91 -5.29
C LYS A 11 12.30 -8.22 -6.49
N GLY A 12 13.21 -7.27 -6.27
CA GLY A 12 13.81 -6.47 -7.35
C GLY A 12 12.82 -5.54 -8.06
N HIS A 13 11.69 -5.20 -7.43
CA HIS A 13 10.66 -4.35 -8.01
C HIS A 13 10.84 -2.90 -7.57
N LYS A 14 10.72 -1.96 -8.52
CA LYS A 14 10.71 -0.51 -8.21
C LYS A 14 9.33 0.02 -7.80
N SER A 15 8.28 -0.76 -8.05
CA SER A 15 6.90 -0.45 -7.72
C SER A 15 6.13 -1.74 -7.47
N CYS A 16 5.09 -1.68 -6.64
CA CYS A 16 4.20 -2.83 -6.46
C CYS A 16 3.47 -3.20 -7.76
N SER A 17 3.28 -2.27 -8.69
CA SER A 17 2.62 -2.53 -9.98
C SER A 17 3.33 -3.56 -10.85
N LEU A 18 4.62 -3.82 -10.59
CA LEU A 18 5.40 -4.87 -11.25
C LEU A 18 5.26 -6.23 -10.55
N CYS A 19 4.57 -6.30 -9.42
CA CYS A 19 4.39 -7.52 -8.66
C CYS A 19 3.28 -8.38 -9.28
N GLU A 20 3.59 -9.65 -9.54
CA GLU A 20 2.63 -10.69 -9.97
C GLU A 20 1.42 -10.81 -9.04
N PHE A 21 1.58 -10.43 -7.77
CA PHE A 21 0.54 -10.46 -6.76
C PHE A 21 -0.13 -9.09 -6.56
N TYR A 22 0.00 -8.12 -7.47
CA TYR A 22 -0.47 -6.73 -7.26
C TYR A 22 -1.88 -6.62 -6.63
N PHE A 23 -2.85 -7.36 -7.17
CA PHE A 23 -4.24 -7.36 -6.68
C PHE A 23 -4.47 -8.19 -5.40
N ARG A 24 -3.55 -9.08 -5.04
CA ARG A 24 -3.67 -10.00 -3.88
C ARG A 24 -2.56 -9.80 -2.84
N CYS A 25 -1.76 -8.74 -2.95
CA CYS A 25 -0.61 -8.51 -2.08
C CYS A 25 -1.06 -7.82 -0.79
N GLU A 26 -1.11 -8.57 0.30
CA GLU A 26 -1.51 -8.07 1.62
C GLU A 26 -0.63 -6.91 2.11
N ILE A 27 0.69 -6.95 1.84
CA ILE A 27 1.62 -5.88 2.23
C ILE A 27 1.26 -4.56 1.50
N ARG A 28 0.85 -4.64 0.24
CA ARG A 28 0.38 -3.48 -0.53
C ARG A 28 -0.96 -2.99 0.02
N ASP A 29 -1.88 -3.90 0.32
CA ASP A 29 -3.21 -3.55 0.85
C ASP A 29 -3.10 -2.84 2.20
N GLU A 30 -2.33 -3.40 3.15
CA GLU A 30 -2.00 -2.77 4.43
C GLU A 30 -1.41 -1.36 4.25
N TYR A 31 -0.48 -1.21 3.30
CA TYR A 31 0.14 0.07 2.99
C TYR A 31 -0.88 1.09 2.48
N VAL A 32 -1.74 0.71 1.54
CA VAL A 32 -2.76 1.59 0.96
C VAL A 32 -3.73 2.04 2.05
N LYS A 33 -4.23 1.11 2.88
CA LYS A 33 -5.09 1.41 4.03
C LYS A 33 -4.44 2.37 5.01
N ALA A 34 -3.18 2.14 5.36
CA ALA A 34 -2.44 3.00 6.29
C ALA A 34 -2.24 4.43 5.74
N VAL A 35 -1.93 4.57 4.45
CA VAL A 35 -1.80 5.87 3.77
C VAL A 35 -3.15 6.58 3.73
N TYR A 36 -4.20 5.89 3.30
CA TYR A 36 -5.55 6.44 3.25
C TYR A 36 -5.97 6.95 4.63
N ASN A 37 -5.84 6.12 5.67
CA ASN A 37 -6.15 6.51 7.05
C ASN A 37 -5.29 7.67 7.57
N SER A 38 -4.04 7.79 7.11
CA SER A 38 -3.18 8.93 7.47
C SER A 38 -3.59 10.24 6.79
N MET A 39 -4.20 10.16 5.62
CA MET A 39 -4.71 11.29 4.85
C MET A 39 -6.14 11.69 5.29
N SER A 40 -6.99 10.73 5.65
CA SER A 40 -8.37 10.96 6.12
C SER A 40 -8.47 11.50 7.55
N LYS A 41 -7.36 11.60 8.30
CA LYS A 41 -7.36 12.23 9.64
C LYS A 41 -7.52 13.76 9.60
N GLY A 42 -7.50 14.39 8.42
CA GLY A 42 -7.61 15.83 8.25
C GLY A 42 -8.99 16.36 7.87
N ASP A 43 -9.81 15.58 7.17
CA ASP A 43 -11.11 16.06 6.67
C ASP A 43 -12.15 14.95 6.76
N THR A 44 -13.30 15.31 7.32
CA THR A 44 -14.52 14.50 7.32
C THR A 44 -14.92 14.24 5.87
N GLY A 45 -14.49 13.13 5.29
CA GLY A 45 -14.73 12.80 3.88
C GLY A 45 -14.80 11.31 3.70
N GLY A 46 -16.00 10.76 3.89
CA GLY A 46 -16.27 9.34 3.69
C GLY A 46 -15.95 8.90 2.26
N PHE A 47 -15.17 7.84 2.15
CA PHE A 47 -15.33 6.87 1.09
C PHE A 47 -15.37 5.50 1.76
N GLU A 48 -16.57 4.92 1.78
CA GLU A 48 -16.76 3.49 2.03
C GLU A 48 -16.23 2.72 0.80
N PHE A 49 -15.59 1.58 1.07
CA PHE A 49 -15.08 0.66 0.05
C PHE A 49 -16.09 -0.46 -0.21
#